data_AF-A0A973R7F8-F1
#
_entry.id   AF-A0A973R7F8-F1
#
_cell.length_a   1.000
_cell.length_b   1.000
_cell.length_c   1.000
_cell.angle_alpha   90.00
_cell.angle_beta   90.00
_cell.angle_gamma   90.00
#
_symmetry.space_group_name_H-M   'P 1'
#
loop_
_entity.id
_entity.type
_entity.pdbx_description
1 polymer ?
#
loop_
_entity_poly.entity_id
_entity_poly.type
_entity_poly.pdbx_seq_one_letter_code
_entity_poly.pdbx_strand_id
1 'polypeptide(L)'
;YGRAASLSPDSSARARWLAGAADCSRLLGDLGGVGRAIREARILTDEPALHQRLDRIAARTAAVRTVQPDIKTLLEPGTPGTAIGLIVSGRAAEAEAMLGPVVAAALLADPLDMGPLTLPAIAAGAMWTGDGGGAAAVLDRSIALLRAYGATEHLPALLIVRAEAGFRLGHWPTARDDAEEAAALASQLGQQPVRAVARGLALRVSSLMGAPTEPASALEAESLGAEAYAMWSRHAVGTAHLAEGRWREAATALGNVADGLERLGVREPSVLPVAGDLVEAALRIGELARARKTAQRAQELAAGSTSTVARAVAERCLGQVGEARSAKPCYEAALRLHAETGDRYEEARTMLVYARLDGDRARLEAAADRFAALGAWPWLARVEAELSGEAKPVDDTLAGLTAQELRVARLAAGGATNDEAAAALGISPRTVEQHLGVVYAKLHIRRRAELARLFKDL
;
A
#
# COMPACT_ATOMS: atom_id res chain seq x y z
N TYR A 1 -0.07 -32.06 4.22
CA TYR A 1 -1.02 -33.19 4.13
C TYR A 1 -0.84 -34.02 2.86
N GLY A 2 -1.07 -33.50 1.65
CA GLY A 2 -0.92 -34.29 0.40
C GLY A 2 0.46 -34.94 0.22
N ARG A 3 1.54 -34.18 0.48
CA ARG A 3 2.92 -34.73 0.45
C ARG A 3 3.20 -35.78 1.53
N ALA A 4 2.59 -35.62 2.71
CA ALA A 4 2.70 -36.63 3.78
C ALA A 4 1.94 -37.91 3.41
N ALA A 5 0.79 -37.79 2.73
CA ALA A 5 0.04 -38.91 2.20
C ALA A 5 0.82 -39.66 1.11
N SER A 6 1.45 -38.96 0.15
CA SER A 6 2.22 -39.60 -0.92
C SER A 6 3.49 -40.29 -0.46
N LEU A 7 4.06 -39.86 0.67
CA LEU A 7 5.27 -40.45 1.27
C LEU A 7 4.95 -41.53 2.32
N SER A 8 3.68 -41.76 2.66
CA SER A 8 3.29 -42.75 3.67
C SER A 8 3.09 -44.12 3.04
N PRO A 9 3.86 -45.16 3.43
CA PRO A 9 3.71 -46.51 2.91
C PRO A 9 2.53 -47.27 3.54
N ASP A 10 2.09 -46.88 4.73
CA ASP A 10 0.92 -47.44 5.41
C ASP A 10 -0.39 -46.82 4.88
N SER A 11 -1.30 -47.66 4.42
CA SER A 11 -2.58 -47.23 3.83
C SER A 11 -3.47 -46.49 4.83
N SER A 12 -3.48 -46.94 6.09
CA SER A 12 -4.27 -46.33 7.17
C SER A 12 -3.74 -44.94 7.54
N ALA A 13 -2.42 -44.78 7.66
CA ALA A 13 -1.77 -43.49 7.87
C ALA A 13 -1.99 -42.54 6.68
N ARG A 14 -1.89 -43.05 5.44
CA ARG A 14 -2.18 -42.27 4.23
C ARG A 14 -3.62 -41.77 4.21
N ALA A 15 -4.60 -42.61 4.58
CA ALA A 15 -6.00 -42.21 4.68
C ALA A 15 -6.23 -41.10 5.72
N ARG A 16 -5.55 -41.17 6.88
CA ARG A 16 -5.59 -40.08 7.89
C ARG A 16 -5.00 -38.78 7.37
N TRP A 17 -3.89 -38.83 6.64
CA TRP A 17 -3.30 -37.64 5.99
C TRP A 17 -4.22 -37.04 4.92
N LEU A 18 -4.92 -37.88 4.14
CA LEU A 18 -5.90 -37.43 3.15
C LEU A 18 -7.17 -36.85 3.79
N ALA A 19 -7.62 -37.37 4.93
CA ALA A 19 -8.71 -36.74 5.69
C ALA A 19 -8.30 -35.34 6.20
N GLY A 20 -7.05 -35.19 6.67
CA GLY A 20 -6.48 -33.88 6.98
C GLY A 20 -6.37 -32.97 5.76
N ALA A 21 -5.99 -33.51 4.60
CA ALA A 21 -6.00 -32.78 3.33
C ALA A 21 -7.41 -32.31 2.95
N ALA A 22 -8.43 -33.16 3.11
CA ALA A 22 -9.82 -32.81 2.84
C ALA A 22 -10.33 -31.70 3.78
N ASP A 23 -9.99 -31.76 5.08
CA ASP A 23 -10.31 -30.69 6.03
C ASP A 23 -9.61 -29.37 5.66
N CYS A 24 -8.32 -29.41 5.31
CA CYS A 24 -7.58 -28.25 4.86
C CYS A 24 -8.14 -27.69 3.54
N SER A 25 -8.37 -28.51 2.53
CA SER A 25 -9.01 -28.09 1.28
C SER A 25 -10.39 -27.48 1.54
N ARG A 26 -11.19 -28.02 2.48
CA ARG A 26 -12.48 -27.43 2.84
C ARG A 26 -12.33 -26.07 3.52
N LEU A 27 -11.39 -25.93 4.47
CA LEU A 27 -11.10 -24.66 5.13
C LEU A 27 -10.57 -23.61 4.15
N LEU A 28 -9.83 -24.07 3.14
CA LEU A 28 -9.37 -23.26 2.03
C LEU A 28 -10.40 -23.18 0.89
N GLY A 29 -11.61 -23.74 1.00
CA GLY A 29 -12.65 -23.73 -0.04
C GLY A 29 -12.32 -24.41 -1.38
N ASP A 30 -11.27 -25.24 -1.45
CA ASP A 30 -10.94 -26.13 -2.58
C ASP A 30 -11.91 -27.33 -2.62
N LEU A 31 -13.13 -27.11 -3.09
CA LEU A 31 -14.19 -28.14 -3.10
C LEU A 31 -13.83 -29.35 -3.98
N GLY A 32 -13.02 -29.13 -5.02
CA GLY A 32 -12.51 -30.17 -5.91
C GLY A 32 -11.52 -31.10 -5.20
N GLY A 33 -10.58 -30.53 -4.45
CA GLY A 33 -9.62 -31.25 -3.62
C GLY A 33 -10.26 -31.95 -2.44
N VAL A 34 -11.31 -31.38 -1.82
CA VAL A 34 -12.13 -32.11 -0.84
C VAL A 34 -12.67 -33.41 -1.44
N GLY A 35 -13.29 -33.30 -2.62
CA GLY A 35 -13.87 -34.47 -3.31
C GLY A 35 -12.84 -35.53 -3.68
N ARG A 36 -11.66 -35.11 -4.17
CA ARG A 36 -10.55 -36.04 -4.50
C ARG A 36 -10.03 -36.74 -3.25
N ALA A 37 -9.69 -35.97 -2.22
CA ALA A 37 -9.11 -36.49 -0.98
C ALA A 37 -10.06 -37.45 -0.24
N ILE A 38 -11.37 -37.14 -0.20
CA ILE A 38 -12.37 -38.05 0.41
C ILE A 38 -12.46 -39.37 -0.35
N ARG A 39 -12.52 -39.34 -1.69
CA ARG A 39 -12.60 -40.57 -2.50
C ARG A 39 -11.38 -41.46 -2.30
N GLU A 40 -10.18 -40.86 -2.35
CA GLU A 40 -8.93 -41.60 -2.19
C GLU A 40 -8.79 -42.16 -0.77
N ALA A 41 -9.16 -41.38 0.27
CA ALA A 41 -9.11 -41.85 1.65
C ALA A 41 -10.01 -43.06 1.91
N ARG A 42 -11.25 -43.07 1.36
CA ARG A 42 -12.21 -44.17 1.52
C ARG A 42 -11.77 -45.48 0.87
N ILE A 43 -10.90 -45.42 -0.14
CA ILE A 43 -10.34 -46.62 -0.78
C ILE A 43 -9.24 -47.26 0.09
N LEU A 44 -8.58 -46.46 0.93
CA LEU A 44 -7.37 -46.85 1.66
C LEU A 44 -7.65 -47.40 3.07
N THR A 45 -8.89 -47.34 3.55
CA THR A 45 -9.24 -47.74 4.93
C THR A 45 -10.71 -48.13 5.05
N ASP A 46 -10.99 -49.09 5.93
CA ASP A 46 -12.35 -49.46 6.35
C ASP A 46 -12.67 -48.95 7.78
N GLU A 47 -11.79 -48.12 8.37
CA GLU A 47 -11.92 -47.65 9.75
C GLU A 47 -13.21 -46.82 9.95
N PRO A 48 -14.18 -47.27 10.77
CA PRO A 48 -15.48 -46.61 10.88
C PRO A 48 -15.40 -45.15 11.37
N ALA A 49 -14.48 -44.86 12.29
CA ALA A 49 -14.28 -43.52 12.83
C ALA A 49 -13.78 -42.54 11.76
N LEU A 50 -12.93 -43.02 10.84
CA LEU A 50 -12.39 -42.21 9.75
C LEU A 50 -13.45 -41.98 8.67
N HIS A 51 -14.26 -42.99 8.33
CA HIS A 51 -15.43 -42.81 7.46
C HIS A 51 -16.42 -41.79 8.01
N GLN A 52 -16.77 -41.86 9.31
CA GLN A 52 -17.66 -40.88 9.94
C GLN A 52 -17.07 -39.46 9.91
N ARG A 53 -15.74 -39.31 10.01
CA ARG A 53 -15.07 -38.02 9.83
C ARG A 53 -15.22 -37.53 8.40
N LEU A 54 -14.91 -38.36 7.40
CA LEU A 54 -15.03 -38.01 5.98
C LEU A 54 -16.47 -37.66 5.59
N ASP A 55 -17.47 -38.32 6.16
CA ASP A 55 -18.88 -38.01 5.97
C ASP A 55 -19.26 -36.64 6.51
N ARG A 56 -18.74 -36.26 7.69
CA ARG A 56 -18.94 -34.91 8.23
C ARG A 56 -18.29 -33.84 7.34
N ILE A 57 -17.12 -34.12 6.76
CA ILE A 57 -16.48 -33.22 5.80
C ILE A 57 -17.34 -33.11 4.53
N ALA A 58 -17.76 -34.25 3.97
CA ALA A 58 -18.61 -34.30 2.77
C ALA A 58 -19.94 -33.57 2.95
N ALA A 59 -20.62 -33.76 4.09
CA ALA A 59 -21.89 -33.11 4.41
C ALA A 59 -21.73 -31.59 4.51
N ARG A 60 -20.68 -31.11 5.18
CA ARG A 60 -20.35 -29.67 5.26
C ARG A 60 -20.04 -29.08 3.88
N THR A 61 -19.37 -29.85 3.01
CA THR A 61 -19.07 -29.45 1.63
C THR A 61 -20.30 -29.49 0.72
N ALA A 62 -21.24 -30.41 0.94
CA ALA A 62 -22.46 -30.53 0.15
C ALA A 62 -23.37 -29.30 0.28
N ALA A 63 -23.43 -28.67 1.46
CA ALA A 63 -24.14 -27.40 1.67
C ALA A 63 -23.56 -26.24 0.86
N VAL A 64 -22.27 -26.27 0.52
CA VAL A 64 -21.64 -25.28 -0.37
C VAL A 64 -21.99 -25.59 -1.83
N ARG A 65 -22.13 -26.87 -2.20
CA ARG A 65 -22.54 -27.26 -3.56
C ARG A 65 -23.97 -26.84 -3.90
N THR A 66 -24.87 -26.81 -2.93
CA THR A 66 -26.26 -26.40 -3.16
C THR A 66 -26.39 -24.93 -3.55
N VAL A 67 -25.44 -24.07 -3.15
CA VAL A 67 -25.40 -22.65 -3.51
C VAL A 67 -24.43 -22.35 -4.67
N GLN A 68 -23.79 -23.37 -5.25
CA GLN A 68 -22.82 -23.22 -6.33
C GLN A 68 -23.38 -22.55 -7.60
N PRO A 69 -24.64 -22.79 -8.02
CA PRO A 69 -25.24 -22.05 -9.14
C PRO A 69 -25.32 -20.54 -8.86
N ASP A 70 -25.76 -20.16 -7.66
CA ASP A 70 -25.88 -18.75 -7.25
C ASP A 70 -24.49 -18.06 -7.19
N ILE A 71 -23.49 -18.77 -6.66
CA ILE A 71 -22.08 -18.35 -6.68
C ILE A 71 -21.62 -18.07 -8.11
N LYS A 72 -21.91 -18.98 -9.05
CA LYS A 72 -21.50 -18.83 -10.44
C LYS A 72 -22.14 -17.62 -11.12
N THR A 73 -23.42 -17.37 -10.86
CA THR A 73 -24.14 -16.18 -11.37
C THR A 73 -23.55 -14.88 -10.82
N LEU A 74 -23.24 -14.82 -9.53
CA LEU A 74 -22.62 -13.64 -8.92
C LEU A 74 -21.19 -13.37 -9.44
N LEU A 75 -20.48 -14.42 -9.84
CA LEU A 75 -19.10 -14.37 -10.33
C LEU A 75 -19.00 -14.35 -11.85
N GLU A 76 -20.11 -14.16 -12.57
CA GLU A 76 -20.07 -13.97 -14.01
C GLU A 76 -19.09 -12.84 -14.37
N PRO A 77 -18.25 -12.98 -15.42
CA PRO A 77 -17.18 -12.03 -15.71
C PRO A 77 -17.62 -10.56 -15.78
N GLY A 78 -18.88 -10.30 -16.12
CA GLY A 78 -19.46 -8.96 -16.16
C GLY A 78 -19.63 -8.33 -14.78
N THR A 79 -19.96 -9.10 -13.74
CA THR A 79 -20.36 -8.56 -12.42
C THR A 79 -19.23 -7.81 -11.72
N PRO A 80 -18.00 -8.35 -11.59
CA PRO A 80 -16.88 -7.59 -11.02
C PRO A 80 -16.51 -6.38 -11.89
N GLY A 81 -16.56 -6.51 -13.22
CA GLY A 81 -16.31 -5.41 -14.14
C GLY A 81 -17.33 -4.26 -13.99
N THR A 82 -18.61 -4.60 -13.82
CA THR A 82 -19.67 -3.64 -13.54
C THR A 82 -19.46 -2.94 -12.19
N ALA A 83 -19.10 -3.68 -11.14
CA ALA A 83 -18.77 -3.08 -9.84
C ALA A 83 -17.61 -2.07 -9.97
N ILE A 84 -16.52 -2.42 -10.65
CA ILE A 84 -15.42 -1.49 -10.93
C ILE A 84 -15.91 -0.25 -11.72
N GLY A 85 -16.75 -0.44 -12.74
CA GLY A 85 -17.32 0.68 -13.51
C GLY A 85 -18.19 1.62 -12.67
N LEU A 86 -18.99 1.07 -11.75
CA LEU A 86 -19.77 1.85 -10.78
C LEU A 86 -18.86 2.66 -9.84
N ILE A 87 -17.79 2.04 -9.32
CA ILE A 87 -16.80 2.73 -8.48
C ILE A 87 -16.14 3.88 -9.25
N VAL A 88 -15.60 3.60 -10.44
CA VAL A 88 -14.92 4.60 -11.26
C VAL A 88 -15.84 5.78 -11.59
N SER A 89 -17.13 5.53 -11.82
CA SER A 89 -18.12 6.57 -12.11
C SER A 89 -18.67 7.31 -10.86
N GLY A 90 -18.21 6.96 -9.66
CA GLY A 90 -18.57 7.65 -8.41
C GLY A 90 -19.87 7.15 -7.80
N ARG A 91 -20.31 5.94 -8.17
CA ARG A 91 -21.49 5.25 -7.62
C ARG A 91 -21.05 4.18 -6.60
N ALA A 92 -20.19 4.58 -5.67
CA ALA A 92 -19.52 3.68 -4.73
C ALA A 92 -20.52 2.89 -3.85
N ALA A 93 -21.60 3.52 -3.38
CA ALA A 93 -22.63 2.84 -2.58
C ALA A 93 -23.37 1.72 -3.34
N GLU A 94 -23.61 1.92 -4.64
CA GLU A 94 -24.23 0.88 -5.47
C GLU A 94 -23.26 -0.28 -5.72
N ALA A 95 -21.97 0.04 -5.92
CA ALA A 95 -20.94 -0.96 -6.03
C ALA A 95 -20.74 -1.75 -4.73
N GLU A 96 -20.76 -1.08 -3.57
CA GLU A 96 -20.65 -1.72 -2.26
C GLU A 96 -21.76 -2.74 -2.03
N ALA A 97 -23.02 -2.36 -2.30
CA ALA A 97 -24.17 -3.26 -2.18
C ALA A 97 -24.06 -4.48 -3.11
N MET A 98 -23.49 -4.28 -4.30
CA MET A 98 -23.22 -5.36 -5.26
C MET A 98 -22.06 -6.27 -4.83
N LEU A 99 -21.01 -5.70 -4.21
CA LEU A 99 -19.78 -6.41 -3.89
C LEU A 99 -19.92 -7.34 -2.69
N GLY A 100 -20.76 -7.04 -1.70
CA GLY A 100 -20.92 -7.91 -0.51
C GLY A 100 -21.17 -9.39 -0.84
N PRO A 101 -22.21 -9.72 -1.63
CA PRO A 101 -22.45 -11.09 -2.08
C PRO A 101 -21.32 -11.66 -2.95
N VAL A 102 -20.68 -10.83 -3.77
CA VAL A 102 -19.58 -11.22 -4.68
C VAL A 102 -18.31 -11.59 -3.90
N VAL A 103 -17.98 -10.85 -2.84
CA VAL A 103 -16.87 -11.18 -1.92
C VAL A 103 -17.14 -12.53 -1.24
N ALA A 104 -18.35 -12.74 -0.72
CA ALA A 104 -18.72 -14.01 -0.11
C ALA A 104 -18.62 -15.18 -1.11
N ALA A 105 -19.08 -14.97 -2.35
CA ALA A 105 -18.97 -15.96 -3.42
C ALA A 105 -17.50 -16.25 -3.79
N ALA A 106 -16.65 -15.23 -3.87
CA ALA A 106 -15.22 -15.37 -4.16
C ALA A 106 -14.48 -16.20 -3.10
N LEU A 107 -14.87 -16.08 -1.82
CA LEU A 107 -14.32 -16.89 -0.72
C LEU A 107 -14.68 -18.37 -0.81
N LEU A 108 -15.73 -18.72 -1.57
CA LEU A 108 -16.19 -20.10 -1.76
C LEU A 108 -15.75 -20.69 -3.11
N ALA A 109 -15.31 -19.86 -4.05
CA ALA A 109 -14.84 -20.29 -5.37
C ALA A 109 -13.40 -20.84 -5.33
N ASP A 110 -13.08 -21.76 -6.25
CA ASP A 110 -11.70 -22.15 -6.52
C ASP A 110 -11.06 -21.08 -7.41
N PRO A 111 -9.94 -20.46 -7.00
CA PRO A 111 -9.28 -19.43 -7.79
C PRO A 111 -8.78 -19.91 -9.17
N LEU A 112 -8.58 -21.22 -9.39
CA LEU A 112 -8.22 -21.75 -10.71
C LEU A 112 -9.37 -21.69 -11.73
N ASP A 113 -10.62 -21.72 -11.25
CA ASP A 113 -11.79 -21.64 -12.11
C ASP A 113 -12.10 -20.19 -12.53
N MET A 114 -11.30 -19.23 -12.06
CA MET A 114 -11.54 -17.80 -12.18
C MET A 114 -10.52 -17.17 -13.13
N GLY A 115 -10.96 -16.15 -13.88
CA GLY A 115 -10.04 -15.36 -14.70
C GLY A 115 -8.97 -14.69 -13.84
N PRO A 116 -7.75 -14.49 -14.35
CA PRO A 116 -6.61 -13.95 -13.57
C PRO A 116 -6.85 -12.54 -13.02
N LEU A 117 -7.85 -11.81 -13.54
CA LEU A 117 -8.22 -10.46 -13.09
C LEU A 117 -9.51 -10.42 -12.26
N THR A 118 -10.27 -11.51 -12.18
CA THR A 118 -11.58 -11.55 -11.51
C THR A 118 -11.43 -11.33 -10.00
N LEU A 119 -10.59 -12.13 -9.34
CA LEU A 119 -10.38 -12.02 -7.89
C LEU A 119 -9.66 -10.72 -7.48
N PRO A 120 -8.61 -10.25 -8.20
CA PRO A 120 -8.06 -8.92 -7.97
C PRO A 120 -9.11 -7.80 -8.08
N ALA A 121 -10.01 -7.84 -9.07
CA ALA A 121 -11.05 -6.82 -9.23
C ALA A 121 -12.06 -6.83 -8.07
N ILE A 122 -12.47 -8.01 -7.61
CA ILE A 122 -13.36 -8.15 -6.44
C ILE A 122 -12.69 -7.57 -5.19
N ALA A 123 -11.43 -7.94 -4.93
CA ALA A 123 -10.70 -7.46 -3.78
C ALA A 123 -10.41 -5.96 -3.84
N ALA A 124 -10.03 -5.43 -5.01
CA ALA A 124 -9.82 -4.00 -5.20
C ALA A 124 -11.12 -3.21 -5.03
N GLY A 125 -12.23 -3.72 -5.58
CA GLY A 125 -13.55 -3.14 -5.40
C GLY A 125 -13.94 -3.04 -3.93
N ALA A 126 -13.84 -4.16 -3.20
CA ALA A 126 -14.12 -4.21 -1.76
C ALA A 126 -13.25 -3.21 -0.98
N MET A 127 -11.95 -3.17 -1.27
CA MET A 127 -11.02 -2.21 -0.66
C MET A 127 -11.42 -0.74 -0.93
N TRP A 128 -11.78 -0.40 -2.18
CA TRP A 128 -12.14 0.98 -2.55
C TRP A 128 -13.50 1.41 -1.99
N THR A 129 -14.42 0.48 -1.74
CA THR A 129 -15.71 0.78 -1.12
C THR A 129 -15.71 0.68 0.41
N GLY A 130 -14.58 0.34 1.03
CA GLY A 130 -14.41 0.34 2.49
C GLY A 130 -14.44 -1.04 3.17
N ASP A 131 -14.67 -2.13 2.44
CA ASP A 131 -14.59 -3.50 2.95
C ASP A 131 -13.15 -4.05 2.88
N GLY A 132 -12.27 -3.48 3.70
CA GLY A 132 -10.87 -3.93 3.80
C GLY A 132 -10.72 -5.35 4.32
N GLY A 133 -11.65 -5.80 5.17
CA GLY A 133 -11.65 -7.16 5.74
C GLY A 133 -11.97 -8.22 4.69
N GLY A 134 -13.01 -8.00 3.88
CA GLY A 134 -13.37 -8.86 2.76
C GLY A 134 -12.29 -8.89 1.69
N ALA A 135 -11.70 -7.74 1.36
CA ALA A 135 -10.57 -7.66 0.43
C ALA A 135 -9.39 -8.52 0.90
N ALA A 136 -8.94 -8.36 2.15
CA ALA A 136 -7.84 -9.13 2.72
C ALA A 136 -8.14 -10.64 2.71
N ALA A 137 -9.35 -11.04 3.11
CA ALA A 137 -9.76 -12.43 3.13
C ALA A 137 -9.71 -13.09 1.74
N VAL A 138 -10.21 -12.40 0.70
CA VAL A 138 -10.16 -12.89 -0.68
C VAL A 138 -8.72 -13.02 -1.17
N LEU A 139 -7.88 -12.00 -0.91
CA LEU A 139 -6.47 -11.98 -1.34
C LEU A 139 -5.66 -13.08 -0.68
N ASP A 140 -5.67 -13.17 0.64
CA ASP A 140 -4.85 -14.13 1.39
C ASP A 140 -5.23 -15.57 1.08
N ARG A 141 -6.53 -15.86 1.01
CA ARG A 141 -7.01 -17.19 0.61
C ARG A 141 -6.58 -17.55 -0.80
N SER A 142 -6.82 -16.65 -1.76
CA SER A 142 -6.56 -16.93 -3.18
C SER A 142 -5.07 -17.09 -3.46
N ILE A 143 -4.22 -16.23 -2.88
CA ILE A 143 -2.76 -16.33 -3.00
C ILE A 143 -2.26 -17.64 -2.37
N ALA A 144 -2.75 -18.02 -1.19
CA ALA A 144 -2.35 -19.26 -0.54
C ALA A 144 -2.70 -20.51 -1.38
N LEU A 145 -3.90 -20.55 -1.96
CA LEU A 145 -4.35 -21.63 -2.84
C LEU A 145 -3.53 -21.70 -4.13
N LEU A 146 -3.39 -20.58 -4.85
CA LEU A 146 -2.64 -20.54 -6.11
C LEU A 146 -1.17 -20.92 -5.91
N ARG A 147 -0.56 -20.50 -4.80
CA ARG A 147 0.79 -20.98 -4.41
C ARG A 147 0.80 -22.49 -4.16
N ALA A 148 -0.19 -23.04 -3.46
CA ALA A 148 -0.30 -24.47 -3.22
C ALA A 148 -0.50 -25.28 -4.50
N TYR A 149 -1.16 -24.70 -5.50
CA TYR A 149 -1.36 -25.29 -6.83
C TYR A 149 -0.14 -25.13 -7.75
N GLY A 150 0.79 -24.23 -7.43
CA GLY A 150 1.90 -23.87 -8.31
C GLY A 150 1.49 -22.97 -9.49
N ALA A 151 0.31 -22.35 -9.42
CA ALA A 151 -0.25 -21.49 -10.47
C ALA A 151 0.25 -20.04 -10.35
N THR A 152 1.56 -19.87 -10.51
CA THR A 152 2.26 -18.59 -10.30
C THR A 152 1.83 -17.48 -11.25
N GLU A 153 1.32 -17.83 -12.43
CA GLU A 153 0.86 -16.92 -13.48
C GLU A 153 -0.35 -16.06 -13.07
N HIS A 154 -1.10 -16.48 -12.05
CA HIS A 154 -2.25 -15.75 -11.50
C HIS A 154 -1.88 -14.78 -10.36
N LEU A 155 -0.67 -14.91 -9.79
CA LEU A 155 -0.26 -14.16 -8.59
C LEU A 155 0.00 -12.66 -8.80
N PRO A 156 0.56 -12.17 -9.92
CA PRO A 156 1.02 -10.78 -10.01
C PRO A 156 -0.06 -9.73 -9.66
N ALA A 157 -1.26 -9.86 -10.22
CA ALA A 157 -2.34 -8.90 -9.98
C ALA A 157 -2.88 -9.00 -8.53
N LEU A 158 -2.95 -10.20 -7.96
CA LEU A 158 -3.37 -10.38 -6.56
C LEU A 158 -2.36 -9.76 -5.59
N LEU A 159 -1.06 -9.96 -5.84
CA LEU A 159 0.01 -9.39 -5.02
C LEU A 159 0.03 -7.86 -5.09
N ILE A 160 -0.25 -7.26 -6.25
CA ILE A 160 -0.41 -5.80 -6.37
C ILE A 160 -1.53 -5.28 -5.46
N VAL A 161 -2.71 -5.91 -5.50
CA VAL A 161 -3.85 -5.47 -4.69
C VAL A 161 -3.60 -5.72 -3.20
N ARG A 162 -2.92 -6.82 -2.84
CA ARG A 162 -2.51 -7.06 -1.44
C ARG A 162 -1.44 -6.09 -0.96
N ALA A 163 -0.50 -5.71 -1.82
CA ALA A 163 0.47 -4.65 -1.52
C ALA A 163 -0.23 -3.30 -1.26
N GLU A 164 -1.22 -2.93 -2.09
CA GLU A 164 -2.01 -1.71 -1.90
C GLU A 164 -2.81 -1.75 -0.59
N ALA A 165 -3.48 -2.87 -0.28
CA ALA A 165 -4.21 -3.06 0.96
C ALA A 165 -3.27 -3.03 2.19
N GLY A 166 -2.13 -3.73 2.10
CA GLY A 166 -1.09 -3.75 3.13
C GLY A 166 -0.50 -2.37 3.38
N PHE A 167 -0.28 -1.57 2.33
CA PHE A 167 0.16 -0.18 2.46
C PHE A 167 -0.83 0.66 3.28
N ARG A 168 -2.13 0.58 2.95
CA ARG A 168 -3.21 1.32 3.64
C ARG A 168 -3.40 0.89 5.09
N LEU A 169 -3.20 -0.39 5.38
CA LEU A 169 -3.27 -0.95 6.74
C LEU A 169 -1.98 -0.76 7.54
N GLY A 170 -0.92 -0.19 6.94
CA GLY A 170 0.35 0.06 7.62
C GLY A 170 1.31 -1.14 7.67
N HIS A 171 1.03 -2.23 6.95
CA HIS A 171 1.90 -3.39 6.79
C HIS A 171 2.97 -3.16 5.72
N TRP A 172 3.75 -2.08 5.84
CA TRP A 172 4.62 -1.58 4.77
C TRP A 172 5.74 -2.55 4.33
N PRO A 173 6.47 -3.24 5.22
CA PRO A 173 7.47 -4.21 4.78
C PRO A 173 6.86 -5.32 3.91
N THR A 174 5.75 -5.92 4.36
CA THR A 174 5.03 -6.95 3.59
C THR A 174 4.49 -6.40 2.27
N ALA A 175 3.96 -5.17 2.27
CA ALA A 175 3.46 -4.53 1.07
C ALA A 175 4.57 -4.31 0.03
N ARG A 176 5.77 -3.91 0.46
CA ARG A 176 6.93 -3.79 -0.42
C ARG A 176 7.33 -5.15 -0.97
N ASP A 177 7.43 -6.16 -0.12
CA ASP A 177 7.88 -7.50 -0.53
C ASP A 177 6.88 -8.13 -1.53
N ASP A 178 5.56 -7.98 -1.31
CA ASP A 178 4.52 -8.39 -2.27
C ASP A 178 4.65 -7.65 -3.61
N ALA A 179 4.90 -6.35 -3.59
CA ALA A 179 5.07 -5.54 -4.80
C ALA A 179 6.35 -5.93 -5.57
N GLU A 180 7.45 -6.23 -4.88
CA GLU A 180 8.69 -6.72 -5.49
C GLU A 180 8.52 -8.12 -6.10
N GLU A 181 7.84 -9.03 -5.40
CA GLU A 181 7.50 -10.36 -5.92
C GLU A 181 6.60 -10.24 -7.16
N ALA A 182 5.56 -9.41 -7.11
CA ALA A 182 4.68 -9.15 -8.24
C ALA A 182 5.45 -8.64 -9.46
N ALA A 183 6.38 -7.70 -9.26
CA ALA A 183 7.21 -7.16 -10.33
C ALA A 183 8.13 -8.23 -10.95
N ALA A 184 8.73 -9.08 -10.13
CA ALA A 184 9.59 -10.18 -10.59
C ALA A 184 8.80 -11.20 -11.42
N LEU A 185 7.65 -11.65 -10.92
CA LEU A 185 6.77 -12.59 -11.62
C LEU A 185 6.22 -11.99 -12.92
N ALA A 186 5.71 -10.76 -12.88
CA ALA A 186 5.21 -10.07 -14.07
C ALA A 186 6.30 -9.90 -15.14
N SER A 187 7.56 -9.70 -14.73
CA SER A 187 8.70 -9.66 -15.66
C SER A 187 8.93 -11.01 -16.36
N GLN A 188 8.85 -12.12 -15.62
CA GLN A 188 9.02 -13.45 -16.20
C GLN A 188 7.89 -13.81 -17.16
N LEU A 189 6.67 -13.35 -16.87
CA LEU A 189 5.46 -13.60 -17.65
C LEU A 189 5.27 -12.60 -18.82
N GLY A 190 6.17 -11.63 -19.00
CA GLY A 190 6.05 -10.61 -20.04
C GLY A 190 4.89 -9.61 -19.83
N GLN A 191 4.35 -9.51 -18.62
CA GLN A 191 3.21 -8.63 -18.28
C GLN A 191 3.67 -7.21 -17.95
N GLN A 192 4.13 -6.46 -18.96
CA GLN A 192 4.75 -5.14 -18.75
C GLN A 192 3.86 -4.12 -18.00
N PRO A 193 2.55 -3.98 -18.28
CA PRO A 193 1.70 -3.03 -17.54
C PRO A 193 1.57 -3.38 -16.04
N VAL A 194 1.47 -4.68 -15.73
CA VAL A 194 1.39 -5.19 -14.35
C VAL A 194 2.71 -4.96 -13.62
N ARG A 195 3.84 -5.25 -14.29
CA ARG A 195 5.19 -5.00 -13.77
C ARG A 195 5.41 -3.52 -13.43
N ALA A 196 4.95 -2.60 -14.29
CA ALA A 196 5.08 -1.17 -14.06
C ALA A 196 4.34 -0.72 -12.78
N VAL A 197 3.09 -1.18 -12.59
CA VAL A 197 2.30 -0.89 -11.38
C VAL A 197 2.97 -1.47 -10.14
N ALA A 198 3.39 -2.74 -10.19
CA ALA A 198 4.07 -3.40 -9.07
C ALA A 198 5.33 -2.65 -8.64
N ARG A 199 6.19 -2.25 -9.59
CA ARG A 199 7.38 -1.45 -9.30
C ARG A 199 7.05 -0.06 -8.77
N GLY A 200 5.98 0.56 -9.27
CA GLY A 200 5.45 1.81 -8.72
C GLY A 200 5.08 1.67 -7.24
N LEU A 201 4.33 0.62 -6.87
CA LEU A 201 3.98 0.37 -5.48
C LEU A 201 5.22 0.11 -4.61
N ALA A 202 6.16 -0.70 -5.09
CA ALA A 202 7.42 -0.95 -4.38
C ALA A 202 8.23 0.35 -4.17
N LEU A 203 8.30 1.21 -5.20
CA LEU A 203 8.91 2.55 -5.11
C LEU A 203 8.20 3.39 -4.04
N ARG A 204 6.87 3.52 -4.10
CA ARG A 204 6.09 4.34 -3.18
C ARG A 204 6.36 3.94 -1.73
N VAL A 205 6.27 2.65 -1.42
CA VAL A 205 6.49 2.13 -0.06
C VAL A 205 7.95 2.32 0.36
N SER A 206 8.90 2.00 -0.51
CA SER A 206 10.34 2.12 -0.22
C SER A 206 10.75 3.56 0.06
N SER A 207 10.30 4.52 -0.76
CA SER A 207 10.60 5.94 -0.55
C SER A 207 9.99 6.46 0.74
N LEU A 208 8.75 6.07 1.09
CA LEU A 208 8.14 6.43 2.37
C LEU A 208 8.84 5.78 3.56
N MET A 209 9.46 4.62 3.39
CA MET A 209 10.36 4.00 4.36
C MET A 209 11.80 4.57 4.32
N GLY A 210 12.09 5.60 3.52
CA GLY A 210 13.41 6.21 3.43
C GLY A 210 14.51 5.33 2.80
N ALA A 211 14.14 4.27 2.07
CA ALA A 211 15.09 3.48 1.30
C ALA A 211 15.54 4.28 0.05
N PRO A 212 16.81 4.13 -0.39
CA PRO A 212 17.28 4.78 -1.60
C PRO A 212 16.53 4.22 -2.82
N THR A 213 16.00 5.11 -3.66
CA THR A 213 15.22 4.72 -4.84
C THR A 213 15.80 5.31 -6.13
N GLU A 214 15.87 4.48 -7.17
CA GLU A 214 16.46 4.75 -8.49
C GLU A 214 15.42 5.26 -9.52
N PRO A 215 15.82 5.72 -10.73
CA PRO A 215 15.15 6.81 -11.44
C PRO A 215 13.76 6.46 -11.98
N ALA A 216 12.78 7.21 -11.46
CA ALA A 216 11.38 7.33 -11.85
C ALA A 216 11.07 7.23 -13.36
N SER A 217 11.97 7.72 -14.23
CA SER A 217 11.78 7.74 -15.69
C SER A 217 11.66 6.34 -16.31
N ALA A 218 12.28 5.32 -15.70
CA ALA A 218 12.17 3.94 -16.17
C ALA A 218 10.75 3.38 -15.96
N LEU A 219 10.08 3.74 -14.86
CA LEU A 219 8.71 3.31 -14.58
C LEU A 219 7.70 3.96 -15.52
N GLU A 220 7.95 5.21 -15.91
CA GLU A 220 7.10 5.92 -16.87
C GLU A 220 7.20 5.27 -18.26
N ALA A 221 8.41 4.96 -18.73
CA ALA A 221 8.63 4.32 -20.03
C ALA A 221 7.97 2.93 -20.12
N GLU A 222 8.01 2.13 -19.05
CA GLU A 222 7.38 0.81 -18.99
C GLU A 222 5.83 0.88 -19.05
N SER A 223 5.25 2.05 -18.80
CA SER A 223 3.79 2.26 -18.80
C SER A 223 3.24 2.88 -20.09
N LEU A 224 4.10 3.22 -21.06
CA LEU A 224 3.70 3.83 -22.33
C LEU A 224 2.85 2.85 -23.16
N GLY A 225 1.55 3.17 -23.32
CA GLY A 225 0.59 2.38 -24.09
C GLY A 225 -0.71 2.08 -23.35
N ALA A 226 -0.78 2.29 -22.04
CA ALA A 226 -2.00 2.14 -21.26
C ALA A 226 -2.12 3.26 -20.19
N GLU A 227 -2.76 4.38 -20.55
CA GLU A 227 -2.84 5.60 -19.72
C GLU A 227 -3.30 5.32 -18.27
N ALA A 228 -4.24 4.38 -18.08
CA ALA A 228 -4.72 3.98 -16.76
C ALA A 228 -3.63 3.37 -15.86
N TYR A 229 -2.70 2.57 -16.41
CA TYR A 229 -1.60 1.97 -15.66
C TYR A 229 -0.50 2.99 -15.36
N ALA A 230 -0.25 3.92 -16.28
CA ALA A 230 0.75 4.98 -16.09
C ALA A 230 0.45 5.89 -14.88
N MET A 231 -0.81 6.05 -14.49
CA MET A 231 -1.19 6.88 -13.33
C MET A 231 -0.62 6.34 -12.02
N TRP A 232 -0.58 5.02 -11.84
CA TRP A 232 -0.02 4.39 -10.64
C TRP A 232 1.48 4.64 -10.51
N SER A 233 2.23 4.48 -11.61
CA SER A 233 3.66 4.78 -11.65
C SER A 233 3.92 6.25 -11.33
N ARG A 234 3.17 7.18 -11.95
CA ARG A 234 3.34 8.62 -11.71
C ARG A 234 2.97 9.03 -10.29
N HIS A 235 1.94 8.40 -9.69
CA HIS A 235 1.58 8.63 -8.29
C HIS A 235 2.72 8.23 -7.38
N ALA A 236 3.29 7.04 -7.58
CA ALA A 236 4.44 6.57 -6.81
C ALA A 236 5.66 7.50 -6.92
N VAL A 237 5.96 8.00 -8.13
CA VAL A 237 7.03 8.98 -8.36
C VAL A 237 6.76 10.28 -7.60
N GLY A 238 5.53 10.78 -7.64
CA GLY A 238 5.10 11.95 -6.89
C GLY A 238 5.28 11.78 -5.38
N THR A 239 4.88 10.64 -4.83
CA THR A 239 5.06 10.31 -3.42
C THR A 239 6.54 10.13 -3.04
N ALA A 240 7.38 9.61 -3.94
CA ALA A 240 8.83 9.55 -3.72
C ALA A 240 9.46 10.94 -3.62
N HIS A 241 9.08 11.85 -4.52
CA HIS A 241 9.48 13.26 -4.42
C HIS A 241 9.01 13.91 -3.11
N LEU A 242 7.80 13.60 -2.66
CA LEU A 242 7.28 14.06 -1.36
C LEU A 242 8.12 13.54 -0.19
N ALA A 243 8.52 12.27 -0.19
CA ALA A 243 9.34 11.69 0.86
C ALA A 243 10.71 12.36 0.94
N GLU A 244 11.29 12.72 -0.21
CA GLU A 244 12.60 13.39 -0.29
C GLU A 244 12.54 14.91 -0.08
N GLY A 245 11.34 15.50 -0.03
CA GLY A 245 11.19 16.95 0.12
C GLY A 245 11.36 17.74 -1.19
N ARG A 246 11.34 17.07 -2.34
CA ARG A 246 11.31 17.67 -3.68
C ARG A 246 9.90 18.15 -4.03
N TRP A 247 9.44 19.18 -3.33
CA TRP A 247 8.03 19.61 -3.33
C TRP A 247 7.53 20.05 -4.72
N ARG A 248 8.39 20.69 -5.52
CA ARG A 248 8.02 21.17 -6.87
C ARG A 248 7.83 20.00 -7.83
N GLU A 249 8.74 19.04 -7.83
CA GLU A 249 8.65 17.83 -8.63
C GLU A 249 7.46 16.96 -8.20
N ALA A 250 7.23 16.84 -6.89
CA ALA A 250 6.03 16.20 -6.34
C ALA A 250 4.74 16.86 -6.87
N ALA A 251 4.63 18.19 -6.74
CA ALA A 251 3.45 18.92 -7.20
C ALA A 251 3.20 18.74 -8.70
N THR A 252 4.24 18.72 -9.53
CA THR A 252 4.13 18.46 -10.97
C THR A 252 3.64 17.03 -11.24
N ALA A 253 4.31 16.01 -10.68
CA ALA A 253 3.97 14.61 -10.93
C ALA A 253 2.54 14.28 -10.45
N LEU A 254 2.18 14.68 -9.23
CA LEU A 254 0.86 14.44 -8.64
C LEU A 254 -0.24 15.27 -9.33
N GLY A 255 0.11 16.44 -9.85
CA GLY A 255 -0.78 17.22 -10.71
C GLY A 255 -1.18 16.47 -11.97
N ASN A 256 -0.18 15.91 -12.67
CA ASN A 256 -0.41 15.12 -13.88
C ASN A 256 -1.27 13.88 -13.60
N VAL A 257 -1.16 13.29 -12.41
CA VAL A 257 -2.02 12.20 -11.95
C VAL A 257 -3.45 12.70 -11.76
N ALA A 258 -3.65 13.80 -11.02
CA ALA A 258 -4.98 14.36 -10.78
C ALA A 258 -5.70 14.71 -12.10
N ASP A 259 -5.00 15.38 -13.02
CA ASP A 259 -5.56 15.72 -14.35
C ASP A 259 -5.85 14.47 -15.18
N GLY A 260 -5.01 13.42 -15.06
CA GLY A 260 -5.23 12.15 -15.73
C GLY A 260 -6.45 11.39 -15.22
N LEU A 261 -6.63 11.33 -13.90
CA LEU A 261 -7.82 10.75 -13.28
C LEU A 261 -9.10 11.49 -13.71
N GLU A 262 -9.05 12.81 -13.82
CA GLU A 262 -10.17 13.61 -14.32
C GLU A 262 -10.50 13.28 -15.78
N ARG A 263 -9.50 13.22 -16.67
CA ARG A 263 -9.71 12.82 -18.08
C ARG A 263 -10.26 11.41 -18.23
N LEU A 264 -9.81 10.48 -17.38
CA LEU A 264 -10.31 9.10 -17.34
C LEU A 264 -11.69 8.97 -16.69
N GLY A 265 -12.24 10.06 -16.14
CA GLY A 265 -13.54 10.06 -15.48
C GLY A 265 -13.55 9.29 -14.16
N VAL A 266 -12.40 9.16 -13.48
CA VAL A 266 -12.29 8.50 -12.18
C VAL A 266 -12.83 9.44 -11.10
N ARG A 267 -13.92 9.03 -10.45
CA ARG A 267 -14.66 9.81 -9.45
C ARG A 267 -14.53 9.26 -8.03
N GLU A 268 -14.06 8.03 -7.85
CA GLU A 268 -13.78 7.48 -6.51
C GLU A 268 -12.35 7.84 -6.06
N PRO A 269 -12.16 8.68 -5.02
CA PRO A 269 -10.83 9.06 -4.54
C PRO A 269 -9.97 7.89 -4.05
N SER A 270 -10.60 6.82 -3.57
CA SER A 270 -9.90 5.66 -3.02
C SER A 270 -9.19 4.83 -4.08
N VAL A 271 -9.55 4.96 -5.36
CA VAL A 271 -8.87 4.28 -6.47
C VAL A 271 -7.39 4.65 -6.48
N LEU A 272 -7.07 5.94 -6.41
CA LEU A 272 -5.71 6.44 -6.34
C LEU A 272 -5.66 7.75 -5.53
N PRO A 273 -5.28 7.71 -4.24
CA PRO A 273 -5.41 8.84 -3.33
C PRO A 273 -4.31 9.88 -3.56
N VAL A 274 -4.60 10.86 -4.42
CA VAL A 274 -3.63 11.92 -4.82
C VAL A 274 -3.83 13.25 -4.08
N ALA A 275 -5.04 13.53 -3.59
CA ALA A 275 -5.40 14.86 -3.12
C ALA A 275 -4.56 15.34 -1.92
N GLY A 276 -4.41 14.51 -0.90
CA GLY A 276 -3.65 14.84 0.31
C GLY A 276 -2.17 15.12 0.07
N ASP A 277 -1.59 14.41 -0.90
CA ASP A 277 -0.21 14.57 -1.35
C ASP A 277 -0.03 15.85 -2.17
N LEU A 278 -0.92 16.09 -3.13
CA LEU A 278 -0.88 17.27 -3.99
C LEU A 278 -1.15 18.58 -3.24
N VAL A 279 -2.10 18.60 -2.29
CA VAL A 279 -2.36 19.78 -1.46
C VAL A 279 -1.13 20.15 -0.65
N GLU A 280 -0.48 19.17 0.00
CA GLU A 280 0.71 19.45 0.79
C GLU A 280 1.88 19.91 -0.09
N ALA A 281 2.12 19.27 -1.24
CA ALA A 281 3.15 19.70 -2.19
C ALA A 281 2.91 21.14 -2.68
N ALA A 282 1.68 21.46 -3.10
CA ALA A 282 1.32 22.78 -3.62
C ALA A 282 1.47 23.89 -2.55
N LEU A 283 1.08 23.63 -1.30
CA LEU A 283 1.27 24.58 -0.20
C LEU A 283 2.74 24.86 0.08
N ARG A 284 3.59 23.82 0.03
CA ARG A 284 5.04 23.96 0.28
C ARG A 284 5.77 24.79 -0.76
N ILE A 285 5.25 24.87 -1.98
CA ILE A 285 5.79 25.72 -3.05
C ILE A 285 5.03 27.06 -3.22
N GLY A 286 4.09 27.37 -2.32
CA GLY A 286 3.32 28.62 -2.34
C GLY A 286 2.15 28.69 -3.33
N GLU A 287 1.76 27.58 -3.95
CA GLU A 287 0.66 27.51 -4.93
C GLU A 287 -0.71 27.36 -4.24
N LEU A 288 -1.09 28.34 -3.40
CA LEU A 288 -2.32 28.28 -2.59
C LEU A 288 -3.60 28.13 -3.43
N ALA A 289 -3.68 28.78 -4.60
CA ALA A 289 -4.85 28.67 -5.48
C ALA A 289 -5.05 27.23 -5.98
N ARG A 290 -3.96 26.56 -6.33
CA ARG A 290 -3.97 25.17 -6.76
C ARG A 290 -4.35 24.24 -5.61
N ALA A 291 -3.75 24.45 -4.44
CA ALA A 291 -4.09 23.69 -3.23
C ALA A 291 -5.59 23.80 -2.89
N ARG A 292 -6.16 25.01 -2.95
CA ARG A 292 -7.60 25.24 -2.73
C ARG A 292 -8.48 24.51 -3.73
N LYS A 293 -8.14 24.59 -5.03
CA LYS A 293 -8.86 23.85 -6.09
C LYS A 293 -8.83 22.34 -5.82
N THR A 294 -7.67 21.80 -5.48
CA THR A 294 -7.52 20.36 -5.17
C THR A 294 -8.30 19.96 -3.92
N ALA A 295 -8.28 20.77 -2.85
CA ALA A 295 -9.03 20.49 -1.62
C ALA A 295 -10.55 20.53 -1.84
N GLN A 296 -11.07 21.53 -2.57
CA GLN A 296 -12.48 21.60 -2.96
C GLN A 296 -12.89 20.39 -3.78
N ARG A 297 -12.07 20.01 -4.77
CA ARG A 297 -12.32 18.83 -5.58
C ARG A 297 -12.34 17.55 -4.75
N ALA A 298 -11.42 17.41 -3.79
CA ALA A 298 -11.41 16.27 -2.87
C ALA A 298 -12.69 16.19 -2.03
N GLN A 299 -13.20 17.32 -1.54
CA GLN A 299 -14.47 17.39 -0.82
C GLN A 299 -15.66 16.96 -1.68
N GLU A 300 -15.75 17.45 -2.92
CA GLU A 300 -16.80 17.06 -3.86
C GLU A 300 -16.82 15.56 -4.14
N LEU A 301 -15.66 14.96 -4.36
CA LEU A 301 -15.54 13.53 -4.64
C LEU A 301 -15.82 12.69 -3.39
N ALA A 302 -15.32 13.11 -2.23
CA ALA A 302 -15.53 12.42 -0.96
C ALA A 302 -17.01 12.41 -0.53
N ALA A 303 -17.80 13.41 -0.92
CA ALA A 303 -19.24 13.44 -0.66
C ALA A 303 -20.02 12.28 -1.32
N GLY A 304 -19.51 11.73 -2.43
CA GLY A 304 -20.09 10.56 -3.12
C GLY A 304 -19.41 9.23 -2.79
N SER A 305 -18.39 9.24 -1.93
CA SER A 305 -17.59 8.05 -1.61
C SER A 305 -18.10 7.37 -0.33
N THR A 306 -18.00 6.05 -0.28
CA THR A 306 -18.24 5.25 0.95
C THR A 306 -16.98 5.13 1.81
N SER A 307 -15.82 5.57 1.30
CA SER A 307 -14.54 5.48 1.98
C SER A 307 -14.38 6.54 3.06
N THR A 308 -14.38 6.10 4.33
CA THR A 308 -14.13 6.95 5.49
C THR A 308 -12.74 7.62 5.43
N VAL A 309 -11.72 6.92 4.91
CA VAL A 309 -10.37 7.49 4.74
C VAL A 309 -10.39 8.64 3.73
N ALA A 310 -11.06 8.47 2.58
CA ALA A 310 -11.16 9.54 1.57
C ALA A 310 -11.82 10.79 2.13
N ARG A 311 -12.87 10.63 2.95
CA ARG A 311 -13.56 11.72 3.65
C ARG A 311 -12.64 12.40 4.67
N ALA A 312 -11.89 11.63 5.46
CA ALA A 312 -10.94 12.17 6.43
C ALA A 312 -9.83 13.00 5.75
N VAL A 313 -9.27 12.50 4.65
CA VAL A 313 -8.26 13.23 3.86
C VAL A 313 -8.84 14.50 3.24
N ALA A 314 -10.09 14.48 2.76
CA ALA A 314 -10.74 15.68 2.24
C ALA A 314 -10.90 16.76 3.33
N GLU A 315 -11.31 16.39 4.53
CA GLU A 315 -11.38 17.30 5.68
C GLU A 315 -9.99 17.87 6.05
N ARG A 316 -8.95 17.01 6.08
CA ARG A 316 -7.57 17.48 6.27
C ARG A 316 -7.17 18.51 5.21
N CYS A 317 -7.44 18.24 3.93
CA CYS A 317 -7.12 19.14 2.83
C CYS A 317 -7.81 20.50 2.99
N LEU A 318 -9.09 20.53 3.38
CA LEU A 318 -9.82 21.76 3.66
C LEU A 318 -9.20 22.53 4.83
N GLY A 319 -8.81 21.83 5.90
CA GLY A 319 -8.12 22.41 7.04
C GLY A 319 -6.81 23.10 6.66
N GLN A 320 -6.05 22.52 5.73
CA GLN A 320 -4.75 23.06 5.28
C GLN A 320 -4.86 24.31 4.41
N VAL A 321 -5.97 24.49 3.68
CA VAL A 321 -6.16 25.63 2.75
C VAL A 321 -7.11 26.70 3.29
N GLY A 322 -7.80 26.39 4.38
CA GLY A 322 -8.75 27.25 5.08
C GLY A 322 -8.06 28.33 5.92
N GLU A 323 -8.85 29.30 6.37
CA GLU A 323 -8.39 30.30 7.34
C GLU A 323 -8.34 29.68 8.74
N ALA A 324 -7.54 30.24 9.65
CA ALA A 324 -7.34 29.68 10.99
C ALA A 324 -8.64 29.38 11.76
N ARG A 325 -9.69 30.19 11.57
CA ARG A 325 -11.01 29.99 12.20
C ARG A 325 -11.79 28.80 11.66
N SER A 326 -11.64 28.47 10.37
CA SER A 326 -12.32 27.33 9.74
C SER A 326 -11.46 26.06 9.69
N ALA A 327 -10.15 26.18 9.87
CA ALA A 327 -9.21 25.06 9.80
C ALA A 327 -9.38 24.05 10.95
N LYS A 328 -9.56 24.53 12.18
CA LYS A 328 -9.65 23.67 13.37
C LYS A 328 -10.81 22.66 13.31
N PRO A 329 -12.07 23.06 13.02
CA PRO A 329 -13.17 22.11 12.89
C PRO A 329 -12.94 21.01 11.84
N CYS A 330 -12.28 21.35 10.73
CA CYS A 330 -11.92 20.38 9.68
C CYS A 330 -10.93 19.32 10.19
N TYR A 331 -9.88 19.71 10.93
CA TYR A 331 -8.96 18.73 11.50
C TYR A 331 -9.60 17.86 12.57
N GLU A 332 -10.48 18.42 13.41
CA GLU A 332 -11.24 17.63 14.38
C GLU A 332 -12.19 16.64 13.70
N ALA A 333 -12.80 17.02 12.57
CA ALA A 333 -13.60 16.11 11.75
C ALA A 333 -12.75 15.01 11.12
N ALA A 334 -11.60 15.36 10.55
CA ALA A 334 -10.65 14.40 9.98
C ALA A 334 -10.19 13.37 11.02
N LEU A 335 -9.81 13.79 12.23
CA LEU A 335 -9.38 12.86 13.29
C LEU A 335 -10.51 11.96 13.79
N ARG A 336 -11.76 12.46 13.89
CA ARG A 336 -12.92 11.60 14.22
C ARG A 336 -13.11 10.51 13.16
N LEU A 337 -13.04 10.88 11.88
CA LEU A 337 -13.16 9.92 10.78
C LEU A 337 -11.99 8.92 10.78
N HIS A 338 -10.75 9.37 11.01
CA HIS A 338 -9.60 8.46 11.09
C HIS A 338 -9.72 7.45 12.22
N ALA A 339 -10.30 7.84 13.37
CA ALA A 339 -10.53 6.93 14.50
C ALA A 339 -11.48 5.75 14.17
N GLU A 340 -12.30 5.88 13.13
CA GLU A 340 -13.17 4.81 12.62
C GLU A 340 -12.44 3.87 11.63
N THR A 341 -11.17 4.15 11.32
CA THR A 341 -10.39 3.45 10.30
C THR A 341 -9.12 2.80 10.87
N GLY A 342 -8.52 1.89 10.10
CA GLY A 342 -7.20 1.32 10.39
C GLY A 342 -6.02 2.11 9.80
N ASP A 343 -6.26 3.21 9.08
CA ASP A 343 -5.21 3.94 8.35
C ASP A 343 -4.44 4.88 9.30
N ARG A 344 -3.29 4.39 9.76
CA ARG A 344 -2.40 5.13 10.65
C ARG A 344 -1.54 6.17 9.94
N TYR A 345 -1.34 6.04 8.63
CA TYR A 345 -0.46 6.94 7.89
C TYR A 345 -1.14 8.28 7.65
N GLU A 346 -2.38 8.25 7.16
CA GLU A 346 -3.14 9.48 6.94
C GLU A 346 -3.58 10.13 8.27
N GLU A 347 -3.83 9.33 9.31
CA GLU A 347 -4.04 9.84 10.68
C GLU A 347 -2.82 10.63 11.17
N ALA A 348 -1.62 10.07 11.06
CA ALA A 348 -0.37 10.73 11.47
C ALA A 348 -0.12 12.04 10.71
N ARG A 349 -0.40 12.06 9.40
CA ARG A 349 -0.32 13.28 8.59
C ARG A 349 -1.32 14.34 9.02
N THR A 350 -2.55 13.94 9.37
CA THR A 350 -3.57 14.85 9.95
C THR A 350 -3.10 15.42 11.28
N MET A 351 -2.58 14.58 12.19
CA MET A 351 -2.04 15.02 13.48
C MET A 351 -0.91 16.04 13.31
N LEU A 352 0.02 15.79 12.39
CA LEU A 352 1.14 16.68 12.09
C LEU A 352 0.68 18.07 11.65
N VAL A 353 -0.19 18.15 10.64
CA VAL A 353 -0.64 19.46 10.13
C VAL A 353 -1.54 20.19 11.12
N TYR A 354 -2.29 19.46 11.96
CA TYR A 354 -3.09 20.06 13.01
C TYR A 354 -2.21 20.60 14.15
N ALA A 355 -1.20 19.86 14.59
CA ALA A 355 -0.24 20.32 15.59
C ALA A 355 0.50 21.60 15.16
N ARG A 356 0.80 21.75 13.85
CA ARG A 356 1.37 22.99 13.31
C ARG A 356 0.41 24.19 13.38
N LEU A 357 -0.91 23.96 13.37
CA LEU A 357 -1.90 25.03 13.46
C LEU A 357 -2.00 25.59 14.89
N ASP A 358 -2.07 24.73 15.90
CA ASP A 358 -2.34 25.13 17.28
C ASP A 358 -1.13 25.05 18.22
N GLY A 359 0.01 24.56 17.73
CA GLY A 359 1.23 24.39 18.51
C GLY A 359 1.18 23.25 19.52
N ASP A 360 0.24 22.30 19.38
CA ASP A 360 0.08 21.17 20.31
C ASP A 360 1.25 20.17 20.17
N ARG A 361 2.21 20.29 21.08
CA ARG A 361 3.37 19.40 21.17
C ARG A 361 2.99 17.94 21.39
N ALA A 362 1.98 17.64 22.20
CA ALA A 362 1.59 16.26 22.50
C ALA A 362 1.03 15.57 21.24
N ARG A 363 0.32 16.32 20.40
CA ARG A 363 -0.15 15.82 19.09
C ARG A 363 1.00 15.61 18.11
N LEU A 364 2.01 16.48 18.15
CA LEU A 364 3.20 16.33 17.34
C LEU A 364 4.01 15.07 17.74
N GLU A 365 4.15 14.81 19.05
CA GLU A 365 4.74 13.58 19.59
C GLU A 365 3.92 12.33 19.19
N ALA A 366 2.59 12.39 19.28
CA ALA A 366 1.73 11.32 18.80
C ALA A 366 1.89 11.04 17.30
N ALA A 367 2.03 12.08 16.47
CA ALA A 367 2.33 11.91 15.04
C ALA A 367 3.67 11.21 14.82
N ALA A 368 4.71 11.59 15.58
CA ALA A 368 6.02 10.94 15.55
C ALA A 368 5.91 9.44 15.87
N ASP A 369 5.21 9.07 16.95
CA ASP A 369 5.00 7.68 17.35
C ASP A 369 4.32 6.86 16.24
N ARG A 370 3.33 7.45 15.54
CA ARG A 370 2.66 6.77 14.42
C ARG A 370 3.57 6.60 13.22
N PHE A 371 4.35 7.61 12.85
CA PHE A 371 5.32 7.49 11.77
C PHE A 371 6.41 6.45 12.10
N ALA A 372 6.90 6.43 13.34
CA ALA A 372 7.88 5.45 13.80
C ALA A 372 7.31 4.02 13.74
N ALA A 373 6.07 3.81 14.18
CA ALA A 373 5.42 2.50 14.15
C ALA A 373 5.22 1.96 12.71
N LEU A 374 5.03 2.85 11.73
CA LEU A 374 4.91 2.49 10.31
C LEU A 374 6.28 2.29 9.62
N GLY A 375 7.35 2.84 10.21
CA GLY A 375 8.65 2.95 9.55
C GLY A 375 8.71 4.10 8.53
N ALA A 376 7.89 5.15 8.70
CA ALA A 376 7.84 6.32 7.84
C ALA A 376 8.97 7.31 8.13
N TRP A 377 10.22 6.87 7.99
CA TRP A 377 11.41 7.58 8.46
C TRP A 377 11.58 9.01 7.92
N PRO A 378 11.30 9.33 6.64
CA PRO A 378 11.38 10.70 6.14
C PRO A 378 10.36 11.62 6.83
N TRP A 379 9.18 11.12 7.17
CA TRP A 379 8.18 11.87 7.92
C TRP A 379 8.56 12.02 9.39
N LEU A 380 9.00 10.94 10.04
CA LEU A 380 9.49 10.99 11.42
C LEU A 380 10.59 12.03 11.59
N ALA A 381 11.60 12.02 10.71
CA ALA A 381 12.70 12.97 10.76
C ALA A 381 12.23 14.44 10.67
N ARG A 382 11.16 14.72 9.92
CA ARG A 382 10.56 16.06 9.85
C ARG A 382 9.90 16.45 11.16
N VAL A 383 9.15 15.52 11.75
CA VAL A 383 8.47 15.75 13.04
C VAL A 383 9.49 15.96 14.17
N GLU A 384 10.57 15.16 14.20
CA GLU A 384 11.65 15.31 15.19
C GLU A 384 12.40 16.64 15.04
N ALA A 385 12.62 17.12 13.82
CA ALA A 385 13.19 18.45 13.57
C ALA A 385 12.28 19.58 14.09
N GLU A 386 10.96 19.43 13.98
CA GLU A 386 10.00 20.38 14.55
C GLU A 386 9.96 20.31 16.09
N LEU A 387 10.00 19.10 16.67
CA LEU A 387 10.00 18.90 18.12
C LEU A 387 11.26 19.41 18.82
N SER A 388 12.41 19.37 18.15
CA SER A 388 13.69 19.84 18.67
C SER A 388 13.87 21.36 18.58
N GLY A 389 12.99 22.06 17.85
CA GLY A 389 13.16 23.47 17.54
C GLY A 389 14.30 23.74 16.55
N GLU A 390 14.91 22.69 15.97
CA GLU A 390 15.88 22.79 14.86
C GLU A 390 15.21 23.12 13.52
N ALA A 391 13.88 23.17 13.48
CA ALA A 391 13.09 23.62 12.34
C ALA A 391 13.31 25.13 12.08
N LYS A 392 14.47 25.48 11.54
CA LYS A 392 14.64 26.74 10.81
C LYS A 392 13.80 26.68 9.53
N PRO A 393 13.29 27.83 9.03
CA PRO A 393 12.74 27.89 7.68
C PRO A 393 13.78 27.28 6.74
N VAL A 394 13.36 26.37 5.87
CA VAL A 394 14.26 25.70 4.92
C VAL A 394 14.95 26.77 4.08
N ASP A 395 16.20 27.09 4.41
CA ASP A 395 17.09 27.80 3.52
C ASP A 395 17.72 26.76 2.58
N ASP A 396 17.61 27.04 1.29
CA ASP A 396 17.70 26.13 0.14
C ASP A 396 19.07 25.44 -0.04
N THR A 397 20.04 25.68 0.85
CA THR A 397 21.43 25.22 0.73
C THR A 397 21.66 23.79 1.22
N LEU A 398 20.91 23.31 2.21
CA LEU A 398 21.03 21.93 2.73
C LEU A 398 19.94 20.97 2.22
N ALA A 399 18.93 21.49 1.50
CA ALA A 399 17.76 20.74 1.05
C ALA A 399 18.09 19.59 0.07
N GLY A 400 19.26 19.61 -0.57
CA GLY A 400 19.73 18.52 -1.44
C GLY A 400 20.36 17.32 -0.72
N LEU A 401 20.63 17.43 0.59
CA LEU A 401 21.22 16.35 1.37
C LEU A 401 20.15 15.40 1.91
N THR A 402 20.38 14.09 1.79
CA THR A 402 19.56 13.08 2.46
C THR A 402 19.74 13.16 3.98
N ALA A 403 18.80 12.61 4.77
CA ALA A 403 18.91 12.61 6.23
C ALA A 403 20.21 11.93 6.73
N GLN A 404 20.70 10.92 6.01
CA GLN A 404 21.98 10.27 6.34
C GLN A 404 23.19 11.14 5.98
N GLU A 405 23.16 11.77 4.82
CA GLU A 405 24.20 12.73 4.40
C GLU A 405 24.26 13.93 5.34
N LEU A 406 23.12 14.43 5.81
CA LEU A 406 23.04 15.54 6.76
C LEU A 406 23.60 15.14 8.13
N ARG A 407 23.29 13.94 8.63
CA ARG A 407 23.85 13.42 9.89
C ARG A 407 25.37 13.26 9.83
N VAL A 408 25.88 12.68 8.73
CA VAL A 408 27.32 12.57 8.47
C VAL A 408 27.96 13.97 8.36
N ALA A 409 27.31 14.90 7.65
CA ALA A 409 27.79 16.25 7.46
C ALA A 409 27.87 17.05 8.78
N ARG A 410 26.85 16.92 9.66
CA ARG A 410 26.82 17.56 10.99
C ARG A 410 27.96 17.08 11.89
N LEU A 411 28.15 15.76 11.99
CA LEU A 411 29.24 15.17 12.76
C LEU A 411 30.60 15.62 12.19
N ALA A 412 30.71 15.65 10.87
CA ALA A 412 31.95 16.02 10.22
C ALA A 412 32.30 17.51 10.38
N ALA A 413 31.30 18.38 10.27
CA ALA A 413 31.39 19.82 10.54
C ALA A 413 31.71 20.11 12.02
N GLY A 414 31.19 19.29 12.94
CA GLY A 414 31.50 19.33 14.37
C GLY A 414 32.89 18.80 14.76
N GLY A 415 33.70 18.35 13.78
CA GLY A 415 35.09 17.94 13.98
C GLY A 415 35.32 16.44 14.19
N ALA A 416 34.27 15.60 14.21
CA ALA A 416 34.41 14.17 14.47
C ALA A 416 35.07 13.43 13.29
N THR A 417 36.19 12.74 13.50
CA THR A 417 36.86 11.91 12.47
C THR A 417 35.93 10.88 11.82
N ASN A 418 36.31 10.33 10.66
CA ASN A 418 35.45 9.35 9.97
C ASN A 418 35.13 8.13 10.84
N ASP A 419 36.08 7.72 11.69
CA ASP A 419 35.90 6.61 12.64
C ASP A 419 34.94 6.98 13.78
N GLU A 420 35.03 8.20 14.32
CA GLU A 420 34.12 8.69 15.36
C GLU A 420 32.70 8.88 14.82
N ALA A 421 32.57 9.43 13.60
CA ALA A 421 31.28 9.56 12.94
C ALA A 421 30.67 8.20 12.58
N ALA A 422 31.50 7.23 12.18
CA ALA A 422 31.08 5.85 11.92
C ALA A 422 30.55 5.18 13.20
N ALA A 423 31.28 5.31 14.31
CA ALA A 423 30.85 4.80 15.62
C ALA A 423 29.54 5.44 16.10
N ALA A 424 29.39 6.76 15.94
CA ALA A 424 28.18 7.49 16.33
C ALA A 424 26.95 7.10 15.50
N LEU A 425 27.15 6.68 14.24
CA LEU A 425 26.06 6.37 13.30
C LEU A 425 25.84 4.86 13.09
N GLY A 426 26.65 3.99 13.70
CA GLY A 426 26.54 2.53 13.53
C GLY A 426 26.84 2.04 12.11
N ILE A 427 27.72 2.74 11.38
CA ILE A 427 28.10 2.40 9.98
C ILE A 427 29.62 2.26 9.86
N SER A 428 30.13 1.82 8.69
CA SER A 428 31.57 1.70 8.47
C SER A 428 32.25 3.06 8.16
N PRO A 429 33.52 3.28 8.53
CA PRO A 429 34.27 4.49 8.15
C PRO A 429 34.32 4.73 6.65
N ARG A 430 34.39 3.66 5.84
CA ARG A 430 34.34 3.74 4.38
C ARG A 430 33.00 4.28 3.87
N THR A 431 31.89 3.96 4.57
CA THR A 431 30.56 4.48 4.26
C THR A 431 30.46 5.98 4.60
N VAL A 432 31.10 6.41 5.70
CA VAL A 432 31.21 7.84 6.05
C VAL A 432 31.98 8.62 4.98
N GLU A 433 33.10 8.08 4.47
CA GLU A 433 33.87 8.70 3.37
C GLU A 433 33.04 8.86 2.10
N GLN A 434 32.29 7.83 1.72
CA GLN A 434 31.40 7.88 0.56
C GLN A 434 30.31 8.94 0.73
N HIS A 435 29.67 9.00 1.90
CA HIS A 435 28.68 10.04 2.20
C HIS A 435 29.29 11.44 2.16
N LEU A 436 30.50 11.64 2.69
CA LEU A 436 31.18 12.94 2.61
C LEU A 436 31.51 13.33 1.18
N GLY A 437 31.92 12.39 0.32
CA GLY A 437 32.11 12.64 -1.11
C GLY A 437 30.84 13.13 -1.80
N VAL A 438 29.70 12.52 -1.50
CA VAL A 438 28.39 12.93 -2.03
C VAL A 438 27.95 14.29 -1.46
N VAL A 439 28.15 14.52 -0.16
CA VAL A 439 27.86 15.81 0.50
C VAL A 439 28.67 16.94 -0.15
N TYR A 440 29.96 16.73 -0.38
CA TYR A 440 30.82 17.73 -1.01
C TYR A 440 30.38 18.04 -2.44
N ALA A 441 30.02 17.02 -3.22
CA ALA A 441 29.52 17.19 -4.56
C ALA A 441 28.19 17.97 -4.59
N LYS A 442 27.25 17.64 -3.71
CA LYS A 442 25.93 18.28 -3.61
C LYS A 442 25.98 19.71 -3.09
N LEU A 443 26.90 20.01 -2.17
CA LEU A 443 27.08 21.36 -1.61
C LEU A 443 28.07 22.21 -2.41
N HIS A 444 28.64 21.68 -3.50
CA HIS A 444 29.66 22.34 -4.31
C HIS A 444 30.90 22.83 -3.54
N ILE A 445 31.31 22.07 -2.52
CA ILE A 445 32.49 22.35 -1.67
C ILE A 445 33.56 21.29 -1.88
N ARG A 446 34.81 21.61 -1.56
CA ARG A 446 35.95 20.70 -1.78
C ARG A 446 36.64 20.25 -0.51
N ARG A 447 36.40 20.95 0.60
CA ARG A 447 37.12 20.72 1.85
C ARG A 447 36.17 20.65 3.02
N ARG A 448 36.54 19.79 3.97
CA ARG A 448 35.87 19.66 5.26
C ARG A 448 35.78 20.97 6.05
N ALA A 449 36.75 21.85 5.91
CA ALA A 449 36.73 23.18 6.53
C ALA A 449 35.65 24.09 5.94
N GLU A 450 35.32 23.94 4.64
CA GLU A 450 34.22 24.66 4.00
C GLU A 450 32.87 24.14 4.52
N LEU A 451 32.76 22.83 4.75
CA LEU A 451 31.60 22.21 5.40
C LEU A 451 31.41 22.77 6.82
N ALA A 452 32.47 22.84 7.63
CA ALA A 452 32.40 23.40 8.98
C ALA A 452 32.00 24.89 9.00
N ARG A 453 32.45 25.67 8.01
CA ARG A 453 32.07 27.08 7.86
C ARG A 453 30.59 27.22 7.49
N LEU A 454 30.11 26.41 6.54
CA LEU A 454 28.72 26.41 6.10
C LEU A 454 27.75 26.10 7.26
N PHE A 455 28.12 25.16 8.14
CA PHE A 455 27.34 24.83 9.35
C PHE A 455 27.47 25.85 10.49
N LYS A 456 28.48 26.71 10.46
CA LYS A 456 28.66 27.80 11.44
C LYS A 456 27.89 29.06 11.05
N ASP A 457 27.71 29.26 9.75
CA ASP A 457 26.98 30.39 9.17
C ASP A 457 25.46 30.14 9.08
N LEU A 458 25.02 28.89 9.33
CA LEU A 458 23.63 28.47 9.51
C LEU A 458 23.17 28.66 10.95
#